data_AF-A0A9D7VG58-F1
#
_entry.id   AF-A0A9D7VG58-F1
#
_cell.length_a   1.000
_cell.length_b   1.000
_cell.length_c   1.000
_cell.angle_alpha   90.00
_cell.angle_beta   90.00
_cell.angle_gamma   90.00
#
_symmetry.space_group_name_H-M   'P 1'
#
loop_
_entity.id
_entity.type
_entity.pdbx_description
1 polymer ?
#
loop_
_entity_poly.entity_id
_entity_poly.type
_entity_poly.pdbx_seq_one_letter_code
_entity_poly.pdbx_strand_id
1 'polypeptide(L)'
;MFFLTSLGVPTAQALVIAKQSAADNADLVIETGIPYGDRWIKHLKEDLLPFWELETARPENGNFPTYRCNDGSLFDPNKPCPELVNPVPGIVKLDREYVRSKSRQVFAYGVAYNLTGEAKYLQWAKNGVDFLRKYALVDKPGVNPDAGNGTGGAYTYFAANDQSFAGKPEQEKRISQDMTYALSGLTFFYYLTRDPEILKDIVNVKNYIFDYYYDKEWDLISWAKTDYIDYVNPDGTVEKVSSKQRELVAQLDQVYAYMILITPILPDEFNGVQLKKQWEDDLVHLATIMSEQFYTPDKNIFWGAITDTANKRLATDHTDFGHSIKTLWLIYSIGKLTGHYEFVLFAQEAAPKILETAYLDDGTWGRRENPDGTIDPDKEWWILAELDQVAATFSLRDPSYAEYLPTTYAYWFKYMVDHEHKEIWHWVNAADNKPDIQFPKQHSWKNAFHTFEHAIVGYLTGQEIHDEPSKLYFAFKEGIPLPEITKIRPYIYAAKVVPINPTILEEEVIPGYRKKTVFFTDIR
;
A
#
# COMPACT_ATOMS: atom_id res chain seq x y z
N MET A 1 -3.46 -30.98 38.78
CA MET A 1 -4.04 -32.33 38.65
C MET A 1 -5.52 -32.17 38.33
N PHE A 2 -5.85 -32.02 37.05
CA PHE A 2 -7.22 -32.07 36.54
C PHE A 2 -7.17 -32.83 35.21
N PHE A 3 -7.99 -33.86 35.12
CA PHE A 3 -8.03 -34.85 34.05
C PHE A 3 -8.55 -34.24 32.75
N LEU A 4 -7.78 -34.39 31.67
CA LEU A 4 -8.26 -34.26 30.29
C LEU A 4 -8.75 -35.64 29.83
N THR A 5 -10.05 -35.84 29.81
CA THR A 5 -10.68 -36.94 29.06
C THR A 5 -10.79 -36.52 27.60
N SER A 6 -10.03 -37.19 26.73
CA SER A 6 -10.17 -37.11 25.28
C SER A 6 -11.50 -37.72 24.85
N LEU A 7 -12.40 -36.91 24.33
CA LEU A 7 -13.51 -37.39 23.50
C LEU A 7 -13.17 -37.06 22.05
N GLY A 8 -12.92 -38.12 21.28
CA GLY A 8 -12.70 -38.03 19.84
C GLY A 8 -13.94 -37.48 19.16
N VAL A 9 -13.78 -36.34 18.51
CA VAL A 9 -14.74 -35.79 17.56
C VAL A 9 -14.23 -36.16 16.16
N PRO A 10 -15.07 -36.77 15.30
CA PRO A 10 -14.64 -37.13 13.96
C PRO A 10 -14.31 -35.85 13.18
N THR A 11 -13.17 -35.87 12.48
CA THR A 11 -12.76 -34.85 11.52
C THR A 11 -13.83 -34.72 10.45
N ALA A 12 -14.72 -33.73 10.62
CA ALA A 12 -15.59 -33.28 9.56
C ALA A 12 -14.69 -32.66 8.49
N GLN A 13 -14.37 -33.43 7.47
CA GLN A 13 -13.95 -32.89 6.18
C GLN A 13 -15.12 -32.04 5.68
N ALA A 14 -15.09 -30.75 5.97
CA ALA A 14 -15.91 -29.78 5.27
C ALA A 14 -15.43 -29.77 3.83
N LEU A 15 -16.09 -30.58 3.00
CA LEU A 15 -16.03 -30.49 1.56
C LEU A 15 -16.59 -29.11 1.21
N VAL A 16 -15.72 -28.12 1.03
CA VAL A 16 -16.09 -26.89 0.33
C VAL A 16 -16.32 -27.33 -1.11
N ILE A 17 -17.57 -27.65 -1.43
CA ILE A 17 -18.02 -27.71 -2.81
C ILE A 17 -17.94 -26.27 -3.29
N ALA A 18 -16.81 -25.91 -3.90
CA ALA A 18 -16.73 -24.73 -4.75
C ALA A 18 -17.77 -24.96 -5.85
N LYS A 19 -18.94 -24.33 -5.72
CA LYS A 19 -19.86 -24.20 -6.84
C LYS A 19 -19.08 -23.44 -7.91
N GLN A 20 -18.80 -24.15 -8.99
CA GLN A 20 -18.23 -23.63 -10.21
C GLN A 20 -19.24 -22.63 -10.80
N SER A 21 -19.11 -21.34 -10.48
CA SER A 21 -19.96 -20.26 -11.02
C SER A 21 -19.28 -19.58 -12.20
N ALA A 22 -18.90 -20.34 -13.22
CA ALA A 22 -18.45 -19.75 -14.48
C ALA A 22 -19.62 -19.27 -15.37
N ALA A 23 -20.87 -19.57 -14.98
CA ALA A 23 -22.06 -19.23 -15.76
C ALA A 23 -22.87 -18.03 -15.21
N ASP A 24 -22.55 -17.53 -14.01
CA ASP A 24 -23.29 -16.43 -13.35
C ASP A 24 -22.60 -15.05 -13.51
N ASN A 25 -21.34 -14.99 -13.98
CA ASN A 25 -20.61 -13.72 -14.09
C ASN A 25 -21.07 -12.84 -15.26
N ALA A 26 -21.36 -13.40 -16.44
CA ALA A 26 -21.66 -12.59 -17.63
C ALA A 26 -22.96 -11.78 -17.50
N ASP A 27 -24.02 -12.37 -16.93
CA ASP A 27 -25.29 -11.68 -16.70
C ASP A 27 -25.17 -10.66 -15.56
N LEU A 28 -24.45 -10.99 -14.48
CA LEU A 28 -24.16 -10.05 -13.39
C LEU A 28 -23.32 -8.86 -13.85
N VAL A 29 -22.36 -9.06 -14.76
CA VAL A 29 -21.51 -8.01 -15.33
C VAL A 29 -22.29 -7.04 -16.22
N ILE A 30 -23.17 -7.58 -17.07
CA ILE A 30 -24.05 -6.77 -17.93
C ILE A 30 -25.07 -6.01 -17.09
N GLU A 31 -25.58 -6.60 -16.00
CA GLU A 31 -26.52 -5.95 -15.08
C GLU A 31 -25.85 -4.94 -14.11
N THR A 32 -24.61 -5.18 -13.68
CA THR A 32 -23.89 -4.29 -12.75
C THR A 32 -23.27 -3.09 -13.45
N GLY A 33 -22.75 -3.21 -14.68
CA GLY A 33 -22.10 -2.08 -15.36
C GLY A 33 -20.67 -1.80 -14.88
N ILE A 34 -20.00 -2.82 -14.32
CA ILE A 34 -18.59 -2.75 -13.95
C ILE A 34 -17.73 -2.66 -15.21
N PRO A 35 -16.80 -1.70 -15.31
CA PRO A 35 -15.96 -1.56 -16.50
C PRO A 35 -14.93 -2.70 -16.62
N TYR A 36 -14.56 -3.03 -17.86
CA TYR A 36 -13.43 -3.89 -18.18
C TYR A 36 -12.11 -3.28 -17.70
N GLY A 37 -11.06 -4.11 -17.64
CA GLY A 37 -9.72 -3.65 -17.26
C GLY A 37 -9.15 -2.56 -18.19
N ASP A 38 -9.58 -2.48 -19.45
CA ASP A 38 -9.13 -1.44 -20.39
C ASP A 38 -9.48 -0.02 -19.93
N ARG A 39 -10.59 0.18 -19.20
CA ARG A 39 -10.94 1.46 -18.56
C ARG A 39 -9.89 1.87 -17.55
N TRP A 40 -9.33 0.92 -16.78
CA TRP A 40 -8.28 1.16 -15.79
C TRP A 40 -6.92 1.41 -16.46
N ILE A 41 -6.62 0.73 -17.55
CA ILE A 41 -5.44 1.05 -18.38
C ILE A 41 -5.56 2.46 -18.96
N LYS A 42 -6.76 2.84 -19.43
CA LYS A 42 -7.05 4.20 -19.89
C LYS A 42 -6.90 5.22 -18.76
N HIS A 43 -7.42 4.92 -17.57
CA HIS A 43 -7.26 5.76 -16.38
C HIS A 43 -5.79 6.00 -16.07
N LEU A 44 -4.98 4.93 -16.00
CA LEU A 44 -3.55 5.04 -15.79
C LEU A 44 -2.89 5.97 -16.83
N LYS A 45 -3.20 5.79 -18.11
CA LYS A 45 -2.52 6.52 -19.21
C LYS A 45 -2.99 7.96 -19.40
N GLU A 46 -4.27 8.23 -19.25
CA GLU A 46 -4.88 9.52 -19.59
C GLU A 46 -5.13 10.39 -18.35
N ASP A 47 -5.39 9.76 -17.21
CA ASP A 47 -5.78 10.46 -15.98
C ASP A 47 -4.64 10.50 -14.96
N LEU A 48 -3.78 9.48 -14.85
CA LEU A 48 -2.74 9.47 -13.81
C LEU A 48 -1.35 9.86 -14.34
N LEU A 49 -0.83 9.10 -15.30
CA LEU A 49 0.53 9.23 -15.81
C LEU A 49 0.91 10.64 -16.28
N PRO A 50 0.07 11.42 -16.97
CA PRO A 50 0.51 12.72 -17.48
C PRO A 50 1.01 13.68 -16.39
N PHE A 51 0.50 13.60 -15.16
CA PHE A 51 0.99 14.38 -14.01
C PHE A 51 2.34 13.86 -13.48
N TRP A 52 2.56 12.54 -13.54
CA TRP A 52 3.78 11.86 -13.07
C TRP A 52 4.87 11.77 -14.15
N GLU A 53 4.55 12.08 -15.40
CA GLU A 53 5.50 12.16 -16.51
C GLU A 53 6.05 13.57 -16.75
N LEU A 54 5.57 14.58 -16.01
CA LEU A 54 6.16 15.92 -16.03
C LEU A 54 7.62 15.86 -15.59
N GLU A 55 8.49 16.65 -16.20
CA GLU A 55 9.91 16.71 -15.84
C GLU A 55 10.13 16.99 -14.35
N THR A 56 9.27 17.84 -13.77
CA THR A 56 9.22 18.17 -12.34
C THR A 56 8.96 16.95 -11.45
N ALA A 57 8.30 15.91 -11.95
CA ALA A 57 8.08 14.65 -11.23
C ALA A 57 9.31 13.74 -11.23
N ARG A 58 10.14 13.81 -12.28
CA ARG A 58 11.14 12.78 -12.62
C ARG A 58 12.53 13.38 -12.87
N PRO A 59 13.15 14.03 -11.85
CA PRO A 59 14.56 14.37 -11.94
C PRO A 59 15.40 13.13 -12.27
N GLU A 60 16.37 13.29 -13.18
CA GLU A 60 17.13 12.17 -13.74
C GLU A 60 17.87 11.34 -12.68
N ASN A 61 18.27 11.99 -11.58
CA ASN A 61 18.98 11.36 -10.46
C ASN A 61 18.10 10.50 -9.53
N GLY A 62 16.79 10.39 -9.80
CA GLY A 62 15.86 9.60 -8.98
C GLY A 62 15.42 10.24 -7.66
N ASN A 63 15.84 11.48 -7.37
CA ASN A 63 15.44 12.22 -6.17
C ASN A 63 14.05 12.86 -6.35
N PHE A 64 13.00 12.05 -6.45
CA PHE A 64 11.64 12.52 -6.70
C PHE A 64 11.17 13.54 -5.63
N PRO A 65 10.46 14.62 -5.99
CA PRO A 65 10.08 15.63 -5.00
C PRO A 65 9.01 15.13 -4.03
N THR A 66 8.94 15.72 -2.84
CA THR A 66 7.86 15.46 -1.88
C THR A 66 6.64 16.31 -2.20
N TYR A 67 6.87 17.58 -2.58
CA TYR A 67 5.83 18.56 -2.81
C TYR A 67 5.83 19.01 -4.27
N ARG A 68 4.66 19.01 -4.88
CA ARG A 68 4.39 19.63 -6.17
C ARG A 68 3.02 20.29 -6.11
N CYS A 69 2.88 21.39 -6.84
CA CYS A 69 1.62 22.09 -6.97
C CYS A 69 0.60 21.24 -7.73
N ASN A 70 -0.66 21.61 -7.67
CA ASN A 70 -1.77 20.95 -8.34
C ASN A 70 -1.61 21.00 -9.87
N ASP A 71 -0.91 21.99 -10.41
CA ASP A 71 -0.55 22.04 -11.83
C ASP A 71 0.68 21.17 -12.19
N GLY A 72 1.26 20.48 -11.20
CA GLY A 72 2.43 19.64 -11.36
C GLY A 72 3.77 20.38 -11.34
N SER A 73 3.78 21.71 -11.19
CA SER A 73 5.02 22.47 -11.02
C SER A 73 5.69 22.18 -9.66
N LEU A 74 7.00 22.43 -9.57
CA LEU A 74 7.72 22.39 -8.30
C LEU A 74 7.30 23.61 -7.46
N PHE A 75 7.35 23.46 -6.14
CA PHE A 75 7.17 24.59 -5.23
C PHE A 75 8.23 25.67 -5.48
N ASP A 76 7.79 26.90 -5.75
CA ASP A 76 8.64 28.09 -5.87
C ASP A 76 8.29 29.08 -4.74
N PRO A 77 9.21 29.38 -3.80
CA PRO A 77 8.94 30.34 -2.72
C PRO A 77 8.69 31.77 -3.22
N ASN A 78 9.13 32.12 -4.43
CA ASN A 78 8.87 33.45 -5.03
C ASN A 78 7.51 33.52 -5.73
N LYS A 79 6.94 32.36 -6.07
CA LYS A 79 5.62 32.23 -6.71
C LYS A 79 4.90 31.01 -6.14
N PRO A 80 4.53 31.04 -4.84
CA PRO A 80 3.99 29.87 -4.18
C PRO A 80 2.61 29.51 -4.73
N CYS A 81 2.37 28.22 -4.95
CA CYS A 81 1.02 27.72 -5.20
C CYS A 81 0.22 27.73 -3.88
N PRO A 82 -1.05 28.20 -3.89
CA PRO A 82 -1.84 28.43 -2.69
C PRO A 82 -1.95 27.21 -1.75
N GLU A 83 -2.08 26.03 -2.33
CA GLU A 83 -2.27 24.75 -1.63
C GLU A 83 -1.06 24.32 -0.79
N LEU A 84 0.15 24.76 -1.14
CA LEU A 84 1.37 24.43 -0.37
C LEU A 84 1.74 25.48 0.68
N VAL A 85 1.19 26.70 0.60
CA VAL A 85 1.46 27.76 1.59
C VAL A 85 0.36 27.91 2.62
N ASN A 86 -0.88 27.57 2.27
CA ASN A 86 -1.99 27.48 3.23
C ASN A 86 -2.55 26.05 3.30
N PRO A 87 -1.70 25.04 3.56
CA PRO A 87 -2.16 23.67 3.67
C PRO A 87 -2.93 23.47 4.97
N VAL A 88 -3.78 22.46 4.99
CA VAL A 88 -4.28 21.92 6.26
C VAL A 88 -3.07 21.48 7.12
N PRO A 89 -3.08 21.69 8.45
CA PRO A 89 -1.96 21.27 9.31
C PRO A 89 -1.62 19.78 9.18
N GLY A 90 -0.34 19.43 9.37
CA GLY A 90 0.13 18.03 9.40
C GLY A 90 0.53 17.42 8.05
N ILE A 91 0.13 18.01 6.92
CA ILE A 91 0.39 17.42 5.59
C ILE A 91 1.54 18.06 4.81
N VAL A 92 1.96 19.28 5.14
CA VAL A 92 3.00 20.03 4.42
C VAL A 92 4.02 20.64 5.38
N LYS A 93 5.29 20.31 5.15
CA LYS A 93 6.47 20.73 5.91
C LYS A 93 7.59 21.03 4.92
N LEU A 94 7.63 22.28 4.43
CA LEU A 94 8.45 22.70 3.29
C LEU A 94 9.96 22.77 3.57
N ASP A 95 10.37 22.58 4.82
CA ASP A 95 11.77 22.41 5.26
C ASP A 95 12.27 20.96 5.10
N ARG A 96 11.44 20.05 4.57
CA ARG A 96 11.72 18.61 4.50
C ARG A 96 11.40 18.01 3.14
N GLU A 97 12.12 16.95 2.81
CA GLU A 97 11.88 16.08 1.66
C GLU A 97 11.80 14.63 2.15
N TYR A 98 10.59 14.06 2.14
CA TYR A 98 10.28 12.79 2.78
C TYR A 98 10.69 11.58 1.93
N VAL A 99 11.39 10.64 2.56
CA VAL A 99 11.83 9.38 1.94
C VAL A 99 10.64 8.52 1.54
N ARG A 100 9.59 8.49 2.37
CA ARG A 100 8.34 7.76 2.06
C ARG A 100 7.71 8.22 0.74
N SER A 101 7.67 9.53 0.45
CA SER A 101 7.09 10.05 -0.79
C SER A 101 7.90 9.62 -2.01
N LYS A 102 9.24 9.61 -1.90
CA LYS A 102 10.15 9.15 -2.96
C LYS A 102 9.94 7.66 -3.27
N SER A 103 9.86 6.83 -2.24
CA SER A 103 9.63 5.39 -2.39
C SER A 103 8.24 5.05 -2.92
N ARG A 104 7.21 5.77 -2.48
CA ARG A 104 5.85 5.67 -3.03
C ARG A 104 5.79 6.02 -4.53
N GLN A 105 6.63 6.93 -4.99
CA GLN A 105 6.71 7.25 -6.41
C GLN A 105 7.46 6.17 -7.22
N VAL A 106 8.49 5.56 -6.64
CA VAL A 106 9.14 4.36 -7.22
C VAL A 106 8.12 3.24 -7.40
N PHE A 107 7.27 3.00 -6.41
CA PHE A 107 6.18 2.02 -6.49
C PHE A 107 5.28 2.30 -7.70
N ALA A 108 4.85 3.56 -7.88
CA ALA A 108 3.98 3.94 -9.00
C ALA A 108 4.61 3.71 -10.37
N TYR A 109 5.90 4.03 -10.54
CA TYR A 109 6.61 3.69 -11.78
C TYR A 109 6.78 2.17 -11.97
N GLY A 110 6.92 1.41 -10.88
CA GLY A 110 6.86 -0.05 -10.91
C GLY A 110 5.50 -0.56 -11.43
N VAL A 111 4.39 -0.04 -10.89
CA VAL A 111 3.04 -0.38 -11.35
C VAL A 111 2.84 -0.01 -12.82
N ALA A 112 3.28 1.19 -13.23
CA ALA A 112 3.19 1.63 -14.61
C ALA A 112 3.93 0.68 -15.55
N TYR A 113 5.16 0.24 -15.19
CA TYR A 113 5.86 -0.78 -15.95
C TYR A 113 5.10 -2.11 -15.95
N ASN A 114 4.57 -2.55 -14.81
CA ASN A 114 3.87 -3.83 -14.70
C ASN A 114 2.65 -3.91 -15.63
N LEU A 115 1.93 -2.81 -15.80
CA LEU A 115 0.74 -2.72 -16.64
C LEU A 115 1.02 -2.40 -18.11
N THR A 116 2.12 -1.69 -18.43
CA THR A 116 2.38 -1.20 -19.79
C THR A 116 3.55 -1.90 -20.50
N GLY A 117 4.53 -2.37 -19.75
CA GLY A 117 5.78 -2.94 -20.25
C GLY A 117 6.72 -1.90 -20.88
N GLU A 118 6.47 -0.60 -20.68
CA GLU A 118 7.29 0.48 -21.23
C GLU A 118 8.57 0.69 -20.40
N ALA A 119 9.73 0.57 -21.06
CA ALA A 119 11.04 0.59 -20.43
C ALA A 119 11.33 1.83 -19.58
N LYS A 120 10.80 3.00 -19.99
CA LYS A 120 11.01 4.27 -19.27
C LYS A 120 10.54 4.22 -17.82
N TYR A 121 9.42 3.55 -17.53
CA TYR A 121 8.91 3.46 -16.16
C TYR A 121 9.79 2.57 -15.29
N LEU A 122 10.29 1.45 -15.83
CA LEU A 122 11.26 0.63 -15.11
C LEU A 122 12.57 1.39 -14.86
N GLN A 123 13.04 2.18 -15.83
CA GLN A 123 14.22 3.02 -15.67
C GLN A 123 14.03 4.07 -14.57
N TRP A 124 12.89 4.75 -14.52
CA TRP A 124 12.60 5.73 -13.45
C TRP A 124 12.47 5.06 -12.09
N ALA A 125 11.79 3.91 -12.01
CA ALA A 125 11.75 3.10 -10.79
C ALA A 125 13.16 2.74 -10.32
N LYS A 126 14.03 2.27 -11.23
CA LYS A 126 15.43 1.97 -10.92
C LYS A 126 16.19 3.20 -10.44
N ASN A 127 16.06 4.35 -11.08
CA ASN A 127 16.74 5.58 -10.66
C ASN A 127 16.36 5.96 -9.22
N GLY A 128 15.08 5.86 -8.87
CA GLY A 128 14.63 6.11 -7.50
C GLY A 128 15.09 5.04 -6.51
N VAL A 129 15.13 3.76 -6.88
CA VAL A 129 15.75 2.70 -6.07
C VAL A 129 17.22 3.01 -5.81
N ASP A 130 17.99 3.33 -6.85
CA ASP A 130 19.41 3.65 -6.73
C ASP A 130 19.62 4.87 -5.81
N PHE A 131 18.76 5.89 -5.92
CA PHE A 131 18.77 7.05 -5.03
C PHE A 131 18.52 6.64 -3.57
N LEU A 132 17.46 5.85 -3.31
CA LEU A 132 17.11 5.42 -1.96
C LEU A 132 18.21 4.57 -1.33
N ARG A 133 18.76 3.60 -2.07
CA ARG A 133 19.88 2.76 -1.60
C ARG A 133 21.11 3.58 -1.27
N LYS A 134 21.41 4.60 -2.07
CA LYS A 134 22.60 5.43 -1.89
C LYS A 134 22.48 6.42 -0.74
N TYR A 135 21.30 7.00 -0.50
CA TYR A 135 21.15 8.15 0.38
C TYR A 135 20.18 7.94 1.54
N ALA A 136 19.15 7.11 1.38
CA ALA A 136 18.06 6.98 2.34
C ALA A 136 18.22 5.78 3.28
N LEU A 137 18.76 4.66 2.79
CA LEU A 137 19.07 3.49 3.61
C LEU A 137 20.34 3.72 4.41
N VAL A 138 20.37 3.17 5.63
CA VAL A 138 21.47 3.38 6.59
C VAL A 138 21.98 2.03 7.00
N ASP A 139 23.26 1.70 6.85
CA ASP A 139 23.84 0.52 7.49
C ASP A 139 24.05 0.74 9.00
N LYS A 140 24.03 -0.32 9.83
CA LYS A 140 24.48 -0.15 11.23
C LYS A 140 25.97 0.03 11.30
N PRO A 141 26.45 0.93 12.17
CA PRO A 141 27.85 1.00 12.50
C PRO A 141 28.37 -0.34 13.03
N GLY A 142 29.42 -0.88 12.40
CA GLY A 142 30.24 -1.96 12.97
C GLY A 142 29.72 -3.40 12.82
N VAL A 143 28.76 -3.69 11.93
CA VAL A 143 28.30 -5.07 11.67
C VAL A 143 28.64 -5.52 10.25
N ASN A 144 28.98 -6.81 10.09
CA ASN A 144 29.22 -7.44 8.80
C ASN A 144 27.90 -7.51 7.98
N PRO A 145 27.82 -6.85 6.81
CA PRO A 145 26.63 -6.82 5.98
C PRO A 145 26.20 -8.18 5.40
N ASP A 146 27.04 -9.22 5.47
CA ASP A 146 26.75 -10.55 4.93
C ASP A 146 26.16 -11.53 5.97
N ALA A 147 25.98 -11.10 7.21
CA ALA A 147 25.65 -12.00 8.32
C ALA A 147 24.15 -12.23 8.58
N GLY A 148 23.24 -11.83 7.69
CA GLY A 148 21.79 -12.09 7.82
C GLY A 148 21.10 -11.44 9.04
N ASN A 149 21.85 -10.80 9.93
CA ASN A 149 21.33 -10.06 11.07
C ASN A 149 21.20 -8.61 10.62
N GLY A 150 19.96 -8.17 10.40
CA GLY A 150 19.63 -6.88 9.81
C GLY A 150 20.08 -5.74 10.70
N THR A 151 20.63 -4.71 10.07
CA THR A 151 21.23 -3.65 10.86
C THR A 151 20.83 -2.25 10.43
N GLY A 152 20.28 -2.11 9.25
CA GLY A 152 19.99 -0.80 8.69
C GLY A 152 18.55 -0.34 8.79
N GLY A 153 18.31 0.94 9.06
CA GLY A 153 17.00 1.56 8.92
C GLY A 153 16.93 2.43 7.66
N ALA A 154 15.93 3.30 7.60
CA ALA A 154 15.89 4.39 6.63
C ALA A 154 15.76 5.74 7.33
N TYR A 155 16.21 6.82 6.71
CA TYR A 155 15.87 8.17 7.19
C TYR A 155 14.40 8.48 6.91
N THR A 156 13.77 9.28 7.77
CA THR A 156 12.40 9.78 7.52
C THR A 156 12.38 10.82 6.40
N TYR A 157 13.27 11.80 6.48
CA TYR A 157 13.34 12.93 5.55
C TYR A 157 14.78 13.41 5.38
N PHE A 158 15.00 14.18 4.31
CA PHE A 158 16.14 15.07 4.15
C PHE A 158 15.71 16.52 4.35
N ALA A 159 16.60 17.39 4.80
CA ALA A 159 16.32 18.83 4.83
C ALA A 159 16.06 19.33 3.40
N ALA A 160 15.04 20.18 3.23
CA ALA A 160 14.74 20.75 1.92
C ALA A 160 15.93 21.58 1.39
N ASN A 161 16.13 21.53 0.07
CA ASN A 161 17.24 22.18 -0.64
C ASN A 161 18.65 21.68 -0.26
N ASP A 162 18.79 20.66 0.59
CA ASP A 162 20.08 20.06 0.89
C ASP A 162 20.49 19.03 -0.17
N GLN A 163 21.31 19.47 -1.13
CA GLN A 163 21.87 18.60 -2.17
C GLN A 163 22.94 17.63 -1.65
N SER A 164 23.45 17.83 -0.42
CA SER A 164 24.42 16.93 0.22
C SER A 164 23.76 15.77 0.96
N PHE A 165 22.44 15.86 1.23
CA PHE A 165 21.68 14.90 2.03
C PHE A 165 22.30 14.67 3.43
N ALA A 166 22.90 15.72 3.98
CA ALA A 166 23.49 15.72 5.32
C ALA A 166 22.44 16.01 6.39
N GLY A 167 21.49 16.92 6.12
CA GLY A 167 20.36 17.24 6.97
C GLY A 167 19.36 16.10 6.98
N LYS A 168 19.33 15.35 8.09
CA LYS A 168 18.47 14.19 8.29
C LYS A 168 18.26 13.95 9.79
N PRO A 169 17.17 13.29 10.20
CA PRO A 169 16.91 13.06 11.61
C PRO A 169 17.90 12.05 12.23
N GLU A 170 18.24 12.33 13.48
CA GLU A 170 18.92 11.39 14.38
C GLU A 170 18.14 10.08 14.49
N GLN A 171 18.81 8.99 14.85
CA GLN A 171 18.21 7.66 14.89
C GLN A 171 16.93 7.59 15.75
N GLU A 172 16.94 8.23 16.92
CA GLU A 172 15.81 8.20 17.87
C GLU A 172 14.61 9.04 17.43
N LYS A 173 14.80 9.96 16.48
CA LYS A 173 13.75 10.84 15.90
C LYS A 173 13.20 10.33 14.58
N ARG A 174 13.46 9.06 14.27
CA ARG A 174 12.81 8.34 13.16
C ARG A 174 11.61 7.59 13.73
N ILE A 175 10.61 7.37 12.90
CA ILE A 175 9.43 6.58 13.27
C ILE A 175 9.35 5.33 12.42
N SER A 176 8.80 4.25 12.99
CA SER A 176 8.71 2.94 12.32
C SER A 176 7.93 3.03 11.01
N GLN A 177 6.82 3.78 11.00
CA GLN A 177 5.97 3.99 9.83
C GLN A 177 6.73 4.57 8.61
N ASP A 178 7.60 5.54 8.83
CA ASP A 178 8.34 6.18 7.73
C ASP A 178 9.36 5.25 7.11
N MET A 179 10.07 4.47 7.94
CA MET A 179 11.02 3.48 7.45
C MET A 179 10.31 2.37 6.69
N THR A 180 9.12 1.99 7.11
CA THR A 180 8.28 1.04 6.38
C THR A 180 7.93 1.53 4.98
N TYR A 181 7.45 2.77 4.86
CA TYR A 181 7.14 3.30 3.53
C TYR A 181 8.37 3.61 2.69
N ALA A 182 9.57 3.74 3.28
CA ALA A 182 10.81 3.75 2.51
C ALA A 182 11.00 2.44 1.70
N LEU A 183 10.37 1.33 2.09
CA LEU A 183 10.47 0.04 1.40
C LEU A 183 9.48 -0.16 0.25
N SER A 184 8.40 0.63 0.18
CA SER A 184 7.32 0.40 -0.80
C SER A 184 7.81 0.29 -2.25
N GLY A 185 8.64 1.23 -2.69
CA GLY A 185 9.25 1.23 -4.01
C GLY A 185 10.26 0.09 -4.24
N LEU A 186 11.14 -0.16 -3.27
CA LEU A 186 12.11 -1.27 -3.35
C LEU A 186 11.39 -2.61 -3.47
N THR A 187 10.32 -2.77 -2.72
CA THR A 187 9.49 -3.98 -2.70
C THR A 187 8.85 -4.22 -4.06
N PHE A 188 8.23 -3.21 -4.65
CA PHE A 188 7.64 -3.37 -5.98
C PHE A 188 8.72 -3.64 -7.04
N PHE A 189 9.89 -3.01 -6.92
CA PHE A 189 11.02 -3.29 -7.81
C PHE A 189 11.55 -4.73 -7.65
N TYR A 190 11.65 -5.26 -6.44
CA TYR A 190 11.96 -6.68 -6.21
C TYR A 190 10.86 -7.60 -6.77
N TYR A 191 9.59 -7.23 -6.61
CA TYR A 191 8.45 -7.93 -7.22
C TYR A 191 8.51 -7.94 -8.76
N LEU A 192 9.13 -6.96 -9.40
CA LEU A 192 9.33 -6.97 -10.86
C LEU A 192 10.58 -7.74 -11.29
N THR A 193 11.63 -7.72 -10.48
CA THR A 193 12.98 -8.06 -10.93
C THR A 193 13.58 -9.31 -10.31
N ARG A 194 13.12 -9.72 -9.13
CA ARG A 194 13.73 -10.76 -8.29
C ARG A 194 15.21 -10.50 -7.99
N ASP A 195 15.64 -9.24 -7.99
CA ASP A 195 17.02 -8.86 -7.70
C ASP A 195 17.36 -9.12 -6.21
N PRO A 196 18.28 -10.06 -5.90
CA PRO A 196 18.57 -10.44 -4.52
C PRO A 196 19.22 -9.31 -3.71
N GLU A 197 19.88 -8.34 -4.35
CA GLU A 197 20.44 -7.19 -3.65
C GLU A 197 19.35 -6.28 -3.10
N ILE A 198 18.22 -6.18 -3.82
CA ILE A 198 17.05 -5.42 -3.36
C ILE A 198 16.34 -6.16 -2.24
N LEU A 199 16.26 -7.49 -2.31
CA LEU A 199 15.75 -8.30 -1.20
C LEU A 199 16.60 -8.11 0.06
N LYS A 200 17.93 -8.09 -0.07
CA LYS A 200 18.86 -7.84 1.05
C LYS A 200 18.53 -6.51 1.75
N ASP A 201 18.33 -5.43 0.99
CA ASP A 201 17.96 -4.13 1.53
C ASP A 201 16.62 -4.16 2.28
N ILE A 202 15.60 -4.81 1.70
CA ILE A 202 14.26 -4.93 2.30
C ILE A 202 14.33 -5.70 3.63
N VAL A 203 15.01 -6.86 3.63
CA VAL A 203 15.19 -7.69 4.83
C VAL A 203 15.93 -6.92 5.92
N ASN A 204 16.96 -6.16 5.57
CA ASN A 204 17.73 -5.37 6.52
C ASN A 204 16.88 -4.33 7.25
N VAL A 205 16.06 -3.57 6.51
CA VAL A 205 15.17 -2.55 7.10
C VAL A 205 14.06 -3.17 7.93
N LYS A 206 13.43 -4.24 7.43
CA LYS A 206 12.42 -4.98 8.21
C LYS A 206 12.98 -5.46 9.54
N ASN A 207 14.14 -6.13 9.52
CA ASN A 207 14.77 -6.64 10.73
C ASN A 207 15.14 -5.50 11.70
N TYR A 208 15.67 -4.37 11.20
CA TYR A 208 15.95 -3.22 12.06
C TYR A 208 14.68 -2.67 12.74
N ILE A 209 13.57 -2.57 12.02
CA ILE A 209 12.28 -2.13 12.60
C ILE A 209 11.87 -3.10 13.70
N PHE A 210 11.86 -4.41 13.42
CA PHE A 210 11.40 -5.43 14.36
C PHE A 210 12.36 -5.61 15.55
N ASP A 211 13.64 -5.33 15.41
CA ASP A 211 14.59 -5.41 16.52
C ASP A 211 14.56 -4.16 17.41
N TYR A 212 14.53 -2.97 16.81
CA TYR A 212 14.71 -1.70 17.53
C TYR A 212 13.39 -1.09 18.01
N TYR A 213 12.31 -1.27 17.24
CA TYR A 213 10.98 -0.72 17.57
C TYR A 213 10.05 -1.72 18.26
N TYR A 214 10.33 -3.01 18.27
CA TYR A 214 9.48 -3.94 19.01
C TYR A 214 9.50 -3.63 20.51
N ASP A 215 8.32 -3.42 21.06
CA ASP A 215 8.04 -3.16 22.46
C ASP A 215 7.50 -4.44 23.09
N LYS A 216 8.33 -5.09 23.91
CA LYS A 216 8.01 -6.35 24.58
C LYS A 216 6.92 -6.20 25.66
N GLU A 217 6.73 -5.01 26.21
CA GLU A 217 5.72 -4.78 27.25
C GLU A 217 4.32 -4.75 26.63
N TRP A 218 4.19 -4.10 25.47
CA TRP A 218 2.93 -4.00 24.73
C TRP A 218 2.72 -5.11 23.70
N ASP A 219 3.77 -5.89 23.43
CA ASP A 219 3.81 -6.90 22.37
C ASP A 219 3.41 -6.31 20.99
N LEU A 220 4.07 -5.22 20.58
CA LEU A 220 3.82 -4.56 19.29
C LEU A 220 5.04 -3.77 18.78
N ILE A 221 4.99 -3.29 17.54
CA ILE A 221 5.98 -2.34 17.00
C ILE A 221 5.67 -0.92 17.49
N SER A 222 6.53 -0.34 18.33
CA SER A 222 6.40 1.07 18.73
C SER A 222 6.47 2.02 17.54
N TRP A 223 5.72 3.12 17.60
CA TRP A 223 5.75 4.13 16.53
C TRP A 223 7.02 4.99 16.60
N ALA A 224 7.38 5.44 17.80
CA ALA A 224 8.54 6.29 18.06
C ALA A 224 9.31 5.81 19.31
N LYS A 225 10.60 6.17 19.41
CA LYS A 225 11.45 5.79 20.54
C LYS A 225 11.70 6.90 21.55
N THR A 226 11.49 8.15 21.17
CA THR A 226 11.72 9.31 22.04
C THR A 226 10.64 10.35 21.86
N ASP A 227 10.46 11.20 22.87
CA ASP A 227 9.57 12.34 22.80
C ASP A 227 10.31 13.52 22.16
N TYR A 228 9.71 14.14 21.13
CA TYR A 228 10.28 15.33 20.49
C TYR A 228 9.21 16.22 19.85
N ILE A 229 9.57 17.48 19.63
CA ILE A 229 8.80 18.37 18.76
C ILE A 229 9.14 17.98 17.32
N ASP A 230 8.17 17.44 16.59
CA ASP A 230 8.37 17.11 15.20
C ASP A 230 8.35 18.36 14.34
N TYR A 231 7.31 19.19 14.45
CA TYR A 231 7.19 20.37 13.60
C TYR A 231 6.49 21.53 14.30
N VAL A 232 6.81 22.75 13.86
CA VAL A 232 6.09 23.97 14.25
C VAL A 232 5.48 24.54 12.98
N ASN A 233 4.16 24.51 12.89
CA ASN A 233 3.41 24.99 11.74
C ASN A 233 3.52 26.52 11.61
N PRO A 234 3.31 27.08 10.40
CA PRO A 234 3.32 28.52 10.18
C PRO A 234 2.32 29.30 11.06
N ASP A 235 1.23 28.67 11.47
CA ASP A 235 0.22 29.25 12.38
C ASP A 235 0.62 29.20 13.87
N GLY A 236 1.78 28.63 14.19
CA GLY A 236 2.32 28.49 15.55
C GLY A 236 1.88 27.21 16.28
N THR A 237 1.03 26.37 15.67
CA THR A 237 0.70 25.06 16.24
C THR A 237 1.91 24.13 16.24
N VAL A 238 2.02 23.27 17.26
CA VAL A 238 3.18 22.39 17.46
C VAL A 238 2.77 20.95 17.34
N GLU A 239 3.36 20.24 16.39
CA GLU A 239 3.24 18.80 16.24
C GLU A 239 4.30 18.10 17.09
N LYS A 240 3.85 17.14 17.89
CA LYS A 240 4.71 16.40 18.83
C LYS A 240 4.63 14.92 18.52
N VAL A 241 5.76 14.26 18.68
CA VAL A 241 5.87 12.81 18.67
C VAL A 241 6.19 12.35 20.08
N SER A 242 5.51 11.30 20.54
CA SER A 242 5.78 10.68 21.83
C SER A 242 6.12 9.20 21.68
N SER A 243 7.14 8.78 22.42
CA SER A 243 7.52 7.39 22.67
C SER A 243 6.40 6.53 23.27
N LYS A 244 5.37 7.16 23.84
CA LYS A 244 4.20 6.47 24.39
C LYS A 244 3.15 6.12 23.34
N GLN A 245 3.23 6.68 22.14
CA GLN A 245 2.24 6.42 21.10
C GLN A 245 2.22 4.95 20.69
N ARG A 246 1.00 4.41 20.60
CA ARG A 246 0.69 3.04 20.18
C ARG A 246 -0.27 3.13 19.01
N GLU A 247 0.32 3.22 17.83
CA GLU A 247 -0.38 3.53 16.57
C GLU A 247 -0.67 2.26 15.77
N LEU A 248 -1.88 2.16 15.20
CA LEU A 248 -2.27 1.06 14.31
C LEU A 248 -1.31 0.98 13.11
N VAL A 249 -0.98 2.14 12.55
CA VAL A 249 -0.11 2.28 11.38
C VAL A 249 1.31 1.75 11.59
N ALA A 250 1.79 1.67 12.84
CA ALA A 250 3.08 1.05 13.13
C ALA A 250 3.08 -0.47 12.87
N GLN A 251 1.90 -1.11 12.91
CA GLN A 251 1.70 -2.53 12.56
C GLN A 251 1.21 -2.67 11.12
N LEU A 252 0.10 -1.98 10.82
CA LEU A 252 -0.64 -2.07 9.57
C LEU A 252 0.25 -1.81 8.35
N ASP A 253 1.04 -0.74 8.41
CA ASP A 253 1.85 -0.36 7.27
C ASP A 253 3.00 -1.35 7.03
N GLN A 254 3.46 -2.10 8.06
CA GLN A 254 4.46 -3.17 7.84
C GLN A 254 3.92 -4.20 6.87
N VAL A 255 2.68 -4.63 7.12
CA VAL A 255 1.98 -5.60 6.29
C VAL A 255 1.80 -5.03 4.89
N TYR A 256 1.20 -3.84 4.82
CA TYR A 256 0.72 -3.24 3.59
C TYR A 256 1.83 -2.80 2.64
N ALA A 257 2.83 -2.07 3.15
CA ALA A 257 3.80 -1.40 2.29
C ALA A 257 4.79 -2.36 1.63
N TYR A 258 5.04 -3.53 2.23
CA TYR A 258 6.02 -4.46 1.68
C TYR A 258 5.77 -5.94 1.97
N MET A 259 5.38 -6.30 3.19
CA MET A 259 5.41 -7.71 3.58
C MET A 259 4.46 -8.56 2.74
N ILE A 260 3.18 -8.19 2.65
CA ILE A 260 2.16 -9.02 1.99
C ILE A 260 2.45 -9.28 0.51
N LEU A 261 3.01 -8.28 -0.19
CA LEU A 261 3.32 -8.38 -1.62
C LEU A 261 4.40 -9.43 -1.91
N ILE A 262 5.43 -9.52 -1.06
CA ILE A 262 6.60 -10.34 -1.37
C ILE A 262 6.60 -11.69 -0.66
N THR A 263 5.88 -11.89 0.44
CA THR A 263 5.89 -13.16 1.18
C THR A 263 5.65 -14.40 0.29
N PRO A 264 4.68 -14.41 -0.66
CA PRO A 264 4.49 -15.57 -1.53
C PRO A 264 5.70 -15.90 -2.43
N ILE A 265 6.53 -14.91 -2.73
CA ILE A 265 7.65 -14.98 -3.66
C ILE A 265 9.03 -14.97 -2.98
N LEU A 266 9.08 -14.93 -1.64
CA LEU A 266 10.32 -15.03 -0.90
C LEU A 266 10.98 -16.41 -1.11
N PRO A 267 12.32 -16.48 -1.12
CA PRO A 267 13.01 -17.75 -1.01
C PRO A 267 12.78 -18.36 0.38
N ASP A 268 12.76 -19.69 0.46
CA ASP A 268 12.57 -20.40 1.74
C ASP A 268 13.73 -20.12 2.70
N GLU A 269 14.94 -20.05 2.15
CA GLU A 269 16.15 -19.63 2.86
C GLU A 269 16.79 -18.39 2.21
N PHE A 270 17.32 -17.48 3.04
CA PHE A 270 18.10 -16.32 2.61
C PHE A 270 19.18 -16.02 3.65
N ASN A 271 20.45 -15.96 3.25
CA ASN A 271 21.58 -15.74 4.17
C ASN A 271 21.59 -16.68 5.41
N GLY A 272 21.20 -17.94 5.23
CA GLY A 272 21.24 -18.97 6.27
C GLY A 272 20.08 -18.93 7.28
N VAL A 273 19.05 -18.11 7.05
CA VAL A 273 17.81 -18.12 7.84
C VAL A 273 16.62 -18.61 7.01
N GLN A 274 15.63 -19.22 7.68
CA GLN A 274 14.35 -19.62 7.07
C GLN A 274 13.47 -18.38 6.85
N LEU A 275 13.86 -17.53 5.90
CA LEU A 275 13.32 -16.20 5.72
C LEU A 275 11.80 -16.22 5.56
N LYS A 276 11.29 -17.04 4.63
CA LYS A 276 9.85 -17.07 4.34
C LYS A 276 9.03 -17.48 5.56
N LYS A 277 9.49 -18.48 6.33
CA LYS A 277 8.80 -18.93 7.53
C LYS A 277 8.77 -17.85 8.62
N GLN A 278 9.91 -17.22 8.90
CA GLN A 278 9.97 -16.10 9.85
C GLN A 278 9.05 -14.95 9.45
N TRP A 279 9.02 -14.64 8.15
CA TRP A 279 8.17 -13.59 7.60
C TRP A 279 6.67 -13.90 7.75
N GLU A 280 6.27 -15.15 7.53
CA GLU A 280 4.90 -15.61 7.77
C GLU A 280 4.53 -15.56 9.25
N ASP A 281 5.45 -15.92 10.15
CA ASP A 281 5.25 -15.84 11.60
C ASP A 281 5.07 -14.38 12.06
N ASP A 282 5.88 -13.46 11.53
CA ASP A 282 5.74 -12.02 11.79
C ASP A 282 4.41 -11.46 11.27
N LEU A 283 3.96 -11.89 10.08
CA LEU A 283 2.66 -11.51 9.54
C LEU A 283 1.51 -11.97 10.45
N VAL A 284 1.56 -13.22 10.90
CA VAL A 284 0.56 -13.77 11.84
C VAL A 284 0.55 -12.97 13.13
N HIS A 285 1.71 -12.63 13.68
CA HIS A 285 1.81 -11.83 14.90
C HIS A 285 1.21 -10.42 14.71
N LEU A 286 1.54 -9.74 13.61
CA LEU A 286 0.96 -8.43 13.28
C LEU A 286 -0.56 -8.50 13.09
N ALA A 287 -1.10 -9.55 12.46
CA ALA A 287 -2.54 -9.76 12.35
C ALA A 287 -3.19 -9.89 13.72
N THR A 288 -2.61 -10.71 14.62
CA THR A 288 -3.07 -10.85 16.00
C THR A 288 -3.09 -9.51 16.72
N ILE A 289 -2.01 -8.73 16.66
CA ILE A 289 -1.93 -7.42 17.30
C ILE A 289 -3.06 -6.51 16.81
N MET A 290 -3.25 -6.41 15.50
CA MET A 290 -4.30 -5.57 14.91
C MET A 290 -5.70 -6.04 15.34
N SER A 291 -5.99 -7.34 15.25
CA SER A 291 -7.31 -7.89 15.58
C SER A 291 -7.65 -7.87 17.07
N GLU A 292 -6.66 -8.05 17.95
CA GLU A 292 -6.92 -8.18 19.40
C GLU A 292 -6.78 -6.87 20.16
N GLN A 293 -5.88 -5.97 19.71
CA GLN A 293 -5.59 -4.74 20.46
C GLN A 293 -6.26 -3.49 19.88
N PHE A 294 -6.41 -3.42 18.55
CA PHE A 294 -6.90 -2.21 17.86
C PHE A 294 -8.37 -2.29 17.44
N TYR A 295 -8.90 -3.49 17.21
CA TYR A 295 -10.30 -3.69 16.80
C TYR A 295 -11.29 -3.47 17.95
N THR A 296 -12.45 -2.86 17.65
CA THR A 296 -13.54 -2.63 18.60
C THR A 296 -14.85 -3.27 18.12
N PRO A 297 -15.27 -4.42 18.69
CA PRO A 297 -16.40 -5.19 18.14
C PRO A 297 -17.75 -4.48 18.12
N ASP A 298 -18.01 -3.56 19.05
CA ASP A 298 -19.25 -2.80 19.17
C ASP A 298 -19.45 -1.78 18.04
N LYS A 299 -18.34 -1.27 17.48
CA LYS A 299 -18.32 -0.33 16.36
C LYS A 299 -17.87 -0.96 15.04
N ASN A 300 -17.32 -2.17 15.07
CA ASN A 300 -16.78 -2.86 13.90
C ASN A 300 -15.69 -2.06 13.16
N ILE A 301 -14.90 -1.25 13.88
CA ILE A 301 -13.79 -0.45 13.34
C ILE A 301 -12.48 -0.74 14.10
N PHE A 302 -11.37 -0.21 13.58
CA PHE A 302 -10.09 -0.18 14.27
C PHE A 302 -9.81 1.21 14.82
N TRP A 303 -9.35 1.30 16.06
CA TRP A 303 -8.81 2.54 16.60
C TRP A 303 -7.50 2.89 15.89
N GLY A 304 -7.34 4.15 15.48
CA GLY A 304 -6.08 4.62 14.91
C GLY A 304 -4.91 4.55 15.91
N ALA A 305 -5.20 4.74 17.20
CA ALA A 305 -4.24 4.60 18.28
C ALA A 305 -4.89 4.09 19.57
N ILE A 306 -4.10 3.36 20.37
CA ILE A 306 -4.54 2.73 21.63
C ILE A 306 -3.78 3.25 22.86
N THR A 307 -2.98 4.30 22.69
CA THR A 307 -2.13 4.92 23.74
C THR A 307 -2.89 5.21 25.02
N ASP A 308 -4.07 5.82 24.89
CA ASP A 308 -4.98 6.11 26.00
C ASP A 308 -6.45 6.20 25.56
N THR A 309 -7.34 6.48 26.51
CA THR A 309 -8.80 6.59 26.27
C THR A 309 -9.22 7.82 25.46
N ALA A 310 -8.35 8.81 25.29
CA ALA A 310 -8.61 9.96 24.43
C ALA A 310 -8.41 9.58 22.95
N ASN A 311 -7.47 8.68 22.66
CA ASN A 311 -7.23 8.18 21.30
C ASN A 311 -8.29 7.15 20.82
N LYS A 312 -8.85 6.34 21.73
CA LYS A 312 -9.90 5.36 21.42
C LYS A 312 -11.28 6.00 21.25
N ARG A 313 -11.43 6.85 20.24
CA ARG A 313 -12.66 7.60 19.95
C ARG A 313 -12.86 7.73 18.44
N LEU A 314 -14.13 7.83 18.03
CA LEU A 314 -14.47 8.16 16.64
C LEU A 314 -13.96 9.54 16.24
N ALA A 315 -13.76 9.74 14.94
CA ALA A 315 -13.27 10.97 14.32
C ALA A 315 -11.87 11.45 14.82
N THR A 316 -11.10 10.57 15.46
CA THR A 316 -9.66 10.77 15.69
C THR A 316 -8.85 10.30 14.48
N ASP A 317 -7.58 10.69 14.43
CA ASP A 317 -6.66 10.32 13.36
C ASP A 317 -6.59 8.79 13.18
N HIS A 318 -6.60 8.36 11.92
CA HIS A 318 -6.59 6.95 11.48
C HIS A 318 -7.76 6.08 11.99
N THR A 319 -8.77 6.68 12.63
CA THR A 319 -10.03 6.02 12.99
C THR A 319 -11.08 6.33 11.93
N ASP A 320 -10.99 5.63 10.80
CA ASP A 320 -11.82 5.84 9.61
C ASP A 320 -12.09 4.53 8.86
N PHE A 321 -12.92 4.59 7.81
CA PHE A 321 -13.27 3.41 7.03
C PHE A 321 -12.11 2.89 6.19
N GLY A 322 -11.23 3.76 5.69
CA GLY A 322 -10.08 3.35 4.88
C GLY A 322 -9.07 2.53 5.68
N HIS A 323 -8.69 2.98 6.88
CA HIS A 323 -7.81 2.21 7.76
C HIS A 323 -8.46 0.91 8.20
N SER A 324 -9.76 0.93 8.54
CA SER A 324 -10.46 -0.26 8.99
C SER A 324 -10.60 -1.31 7.90
N ILE A 325 -11.07 -0.94 6.69
CA ILE A 325 -11.27 -1.88 5.58
C ILE A 325 -9.95 -2.46 5.09
N LYS A 326 -8.90 -1.62 4.99
CA LYS A 326 -7.54 -2.06 4.63
C LYS A 326 -6.99 -3.04 5.65
N THR A 327 -7.18 -2.77 6.95
CA THR A 327 -6.72 -3.67 8.02
C THR A 327 -7.40 -5.04 7.91
N LEU A 328 -8.71 -5.07 7.70
CA LEU A 328 -9.45 -6.32 7.54
C LEU A 328 -9.02 -7.09 6.28
N TRP A 329 -8.84 -6.42 5.15
CA TRP A 329 -8.35 -7.06 3.93
C TRP A 329 -6.95 -7.66 4.11
N LEU A 330 -6.06 -6.99 4.84
CA LEU A 330 -4.73 -7.51 5.10
C LEU A 330 -4.75 -8.67 6.10
N ILE A 331 -5.58 -8.63 7.14
CA ILE A 331 -5.80 -9.77 8.05
C ILE A 331 -6.35 -10.98 7.27
N TYR A 332 -7.33 -10.75 6.38
CA TYR A 332 -7.85 -11.78 5.47
C TYR A 332 -6.75 -12.40 4.60
N SER A 333 -5.92 -11.54 4.00
CA SER A 333 -4.82 -11.96 3.11
C SER A 333 -3.76 -12.75 3.85
N ILE A 334 -3.40 -12.33 5.08
CA ILE A 334 -2.49 -13.07 5.96
C ILE A 334 -3.07 -14.44 6.29
N GLY A 335 -4.33 -14.53 6.70
CA GLY A 335 -4.98 -15.80 7.02
C GLY A 335 -4.98 -16.79 5.86
N LYS A 336 -5.26 -16.31 4.64
CA LYS A 336 -5.15 -17.13 3.42
C LYS A 336 -3.73 -17.60 3.14
N LEU A 337 -2.76 -16.72 3.32
CA LEU A 337 -1.37 -17.00 3.02
C LEU A 337 -0.76 -18.02 3.99
N THR A 338 -1.11 -17.93 5.27
CA THR A 338 -0.47 -18.70 6.35
C THR A 338 -1.32 -19.86 6.88
N GLY A 339 -2.56 -20.02 6.39
CA GLY A 339 -3.47 -21.09 6.80
C GLY A 339 -4.20 -20.86 8.12
N HIS A 340 -4.24 -19.61 8.61
CA HIS A 340 -4.92 -19.21 9.84
C HIS A 340 -6.37 -18.81 9.52
N TYR A 341 -7.27 -19.81 9.48
CA TYR A 341 -8.66 -19.65 9.05
C TYR A 341 -9.49 -18.73 9.95
N GLU A 342 -9.11 -18.57 11.21
CA GLU A 342 -9.74 -17.64 12.14
C GLU A 342 -9.63 -16.18 11.68
N PHE A 343 -8.48 -15.77 11.12
CA PHE A 343 -8.32 -14.44 10.53
C PHE A 343 -9.18 -14.28 9.28
N VAL A 344 -9.26 -15.33 8.47
CA VAL A 344 -10.13 -15.35 7.28
C VAL A 344 -11.59 -15.14 7.67
N LEU A 345 -12.08 -15.90 8.64
CA LEU A 345 -13.47 -15.82 9.11
C LEU A 345 -13.77 -14.45 9.75
N PHE A 346 -12.88 -13.97 10.62
CA PHE A 346 -13.00 -12.67 11.26
C PHE A 346 -13.15 -11.54 10.22
N ALA A 347 -12.22 -11.47 9.26
CA ALA A 347 -12.25 -10.41 8.26
C ALA A 347 -13.42 -10.54 7.29
N GLN A 348 -13.83 -11.75 6.95
CA GLN A 348 -15.01 -11.99 6.10
C GLN A 348 -16.32 -11.60 6.78
N GLU A 349 -16.39 -11.62 8.10
CA GLU A 349 -17.56 -11.15 8.84
C GLU A 349 -17.57 -9.63 8.99
N ALA A 350 -16.41 -9.03 9.27
CA ALA A 350 -16.31 -7.61 9.62
C ALA A 350 -16.23 -6.68 8.40
N ALA A 351 -15.55 -7.07 7.32
CA ALA A 351 -15.34 -6.20 6.16
C ALA A 351 -16.64 -5.84 5.41
N PRO A 352 -17.59 -6.77 5.19
CA PRO A 352 -18.88 -6.43 4.56
C PRO A 352 -19.65 -5.36 5.32
N LYS A 353 -19.61 -5.38 6.66
CA LYS A 353 -20.29 -4.40 7.51
C LYS A 353 -19.68 -3.00 7.36
N ILE A 354 -18.37 -2.90 7.14
CA ILE A 354 -17.70 -1.63 6.82
C ILE A 354 -18.16 -1.14 5.44
N LEU A 355 -18.18 -2.00 4.42
CA LEU A 355 -18.64 -1.63 3.08
C LEU A 355 -20.10 -1.13 3.11
N GLU A 356 -20.99 -1.87 3.76
CA GLU A 356 -22.40 -1.50 3.93
C GLU A 356 -22.56 -0.15 4.65
N THR A 357 -21.81 0.08 5.73
CA THR A 357 -21.89 1.32 6.51
C THR A 357 -21.29 2.52 5.75
N ALA A 358 -20.22 2.29 4.98
CA ALA A 358 -19.54 3.35 4.23
C ALA A 358 -20.27 3.71 2.94
N TYR A 359 -21.09 2.82 2.37
CA TYR A 359 -21.85 3.08 1.16
C TYR A 359 -23.04 3.99 1.44
N LEU A 360 -23.10 5.13 0.75
CA LEU A 360 -24.12 6.16 0.95
C LEU A 360 -25.29 5.98 -0.02
N ASP A 361 -26.46 6.52 0.34
CA ASP A 361 -27.68 6.50 -0.49
C ASP A 361 -27.50 7.14 -1.88
N ASP A 362 -26.50 7.98 -2.06
CA ASP A 362 -26.17 8.62 -3.35
C ASP A 362 -25.28 7.73 -4.27
N GLY A 363 -24.97 6.51 -3.83
CA GLY A 363 -24.16 5.54 -4.57
C GLY A 363 -22.65 5.77 -4.46
N THR A 364 -22.19 6.47 -3.44
CA THR A 364 -20.76 6.79 -3.23
C THR A 364 -20.26 6.33 -1.86
N TRP A 365 -18.95 6.42 -1.63
CA TRP A 365 -18.36 6.14 -0.32
C TRP A 365 -18.39 7.37 0.59
N GLY A 366 -18.72 7.18 1.87
CA GLY A 366 -18.38 8.07 2.97
C GLY A 366 -17.01 7.71 3.55
N ARG A 367 -16.40 8.64 4.29
CA ARG A 367 -15.01 8.46 4.73
C ARG A 367 -14.84 7.94 6.16
N ARG A 368 -15.77 8.27 7.08
CA ARG A 368 -15.72 7.82 8.48
C ARG A 368 -17.05 8.00 9.19
N GLU A 369 -17.21 7.32 10.33
CA GLU A 369 -18.28 7.57 11.31
C GLU A 369 -17.89 8.74 12.24
N ASN A 370 -18.82 9.67 12.44
CA ASN A 370 -18.72 10.76 13.41
C ASN A 370 -19.19 10.31 14.81
N PRO A 371 -18.83 11.03 15.89
CA PRO A 371 -19.22 10.64 17.25
C PRO A 371 -20.74 10.57 17.49
N ASP A 372 -21.54 11.25 16.68
CA ASP A 372 -23.01 11.22 16.73
C ASP A 372 -23.65 10.07 15.91
N GLY A 373 -22.83 9.23 15.28
CA GLY A 373 -23.25 8.11 14.45
C GLY A 373 -23.55 8.47 13.00
N THR A 374 -23.41 9.74 12.61
CA THR A 374 -23.52 10.15 11.20
C THR A 374 -22.27 9.74 10.41
N ILE A 375 -22.43 9.56 9.10
CA ILE A 375 -21.29 9.31 8.21
C ILE A 375 -20.84 10.63 7.60
N ASP A 376 -19.53 10.90 7.64
CA ASP A 376 -18.90 12.02 6.95
C ASP A 376 -18.94 11.76 5.43
N PRO A 377 -19.74 12.53 4.67
CA PRO A 377 -19.97 12.23 3.26
C PRO A 377 -18.84 12.74 2.37
N ASP A 378 -17.92 13.59 2.87
CA ASP A 378 -16.84 14.13 2.04
C ASP A 378 -15.88 13.04 1.58
N LYS A 379 -15.25 13.29 0.43
CA LYS A 379 -14.46 12.26 -0.26
C LYS A 379 -12.98 12.51 -0.07
N GLU A 380 -12.32 11.57 0.60
CA GLU A 380 -10.87 11.53 0.71
C GLU A 380 -10.32 10.43 -0.17
N TRP A 381 -9.43 10.81 -1.11
CA TRP A 381 -9.00 9.98 -2.23
C TRP A 381 -8.56 8.56 -1.86
N TRP A 382 -7.73 8.40 -0.83
CA TRP A 382 -7.18 7.09 -0.50
C TRP A 382 -8.22 6.21 0.18
N ILE A 383 -9.15 6.78 0.97
CA ILE A 383 -10.23 6.00 1.62
C ILE A 383 -11.16 5.40 0.55
N LEU A 384 -11.54 6.19 -0.45
CA LEU A 384 -12.33 5.72 -1.58
C LEU A 384 -11.61 4.58 -2.32
N ALA A 385 -10.32 4.76 -2.60
CA ALA A 385 -9.51 3.73 -3.24
C ALA A 385 -9.44 2.44 -2.41
N GLU A 386 -9.26 2.50 -1.08
CA GLU A 386 -9.25 1.29 -0.25
C GLU A 386 -10.59 0.56 -0.24
N LEU A 387 -11.71 1.29 -0.12
CA LEU A 387 -13.05 0.69 -0.14
C LEU A 387 -13.34 -0.01 -1.48
N ASP A 388 -13.02 0.67 -2.58
CA ASP A 388 -13.11 0.14 -3.94
C ASP A 388 -12.25 -1.11 -4.14
N GLN A 389 -10.99 -1.08 -3.69
CA GLN A 389 -10.06 -2.19 -3.82
C GLN A 389 -10.49 -3.43 -3.04
N VAL A 390 -11.05 -3.24 -1.84
CA VAL A 390 -11.52 -4.36 -1.01
C VAL A 390 -12.82 -4.94 -1.56
N ALA A 391 -13.79 -4.09 -1.96
CA ALA A 391 -15.01 -4.56 -2.63
C ALA A 391 -14.67 -5.37 -3.89
N ALA A 392 -13.76 -4.87 -4.73
CA ALA A 392 -13.33 -5.55 -5.95
C ALA A 392 -12.50 -6.81 -5.70
N THR A 393 -11.70 -6.85 -4.63
CA THR A 393 -10.96 -8.06 -4.26
C THR A 393 -11.91 -9.14 -3.73
N PHE A 394 -12.88 -8.76 -2.91
CA PHE A 394 -13.83 -9.71 -2.32
C PHE A 394 -14.81 -10.25 -3.36
N SER A 395 -15.12 -9.47 -4.40
CA SER A 395 -15.97 -9.91 -5.51
C SER A 395 -15.39 -11.06 -6.33
N LEU A 396 -14.07 -11.24 -6.35
CA LEU A 396 -13.41 -12.40 -6.98
C LEU A 396 -13.79 -13.74 -6.34
N ARG A 397 -14.30 -13.69 -5.10
CA ARG A 397 -14.82 -14.86 -4.38
C ARG A 397 -16.34 -14.89 -4.36
N ASP A 398 -16.96 -13.76 -4.07
CA ASP A 398 -18.40 -13.63 -3.91
C ASP A 398 -18.89 -12.40 -4.70
N PRO A 399 -19.47 -12.61 -5.88
CA PRO A 399 -19.82 -11.52 -6.79
C PRO A 399 -20.78 -10.47 -6.21
N SER A 400 -21.48 -10.74 -5.09
CA SER A 400 -22.36 -9.74 -4.47
C SER A 400 -21.60 -8.48 -4.03
N TYR A 401 -20.32 -8.60 -3.65
CA TYR A 401 -19.50 -7.43 -3.27
C TYR A 401 -19.22 -6.49 -4.45
N ALA A 402 -19.47 -6.92 -5.68
CA ALA A 402 -19.31 -6.11 -6.87
C ALA A 402 -20.41 -5.03 -7.00
N GLU A 403 -21.50 -5.12 -6.21
CA GLU A 403 -22.66 -4.21 -6.30
C GLU A 403 -22.32 -2.73 -6.11
N TYR A 404 -21.28 -2.41 -5.33
CA TYR A 404 -20.86 -1.04 -5.03
C TYR A 404 -20.08 -0.39 -6.20
N LEU A 405 -19.31 -1.20 -6.91
CA LEU A 405 -18.27 -0.76 -7.85
C LEU A 405 -18.78 0.09 -9.02
N PRO A 406 -19.93 -0.18 -9.64
CA PRO A 406 -20.39 0.59 -10.80
C PRO A 406 -20.53 2.08 -10.50
N THR A 407 -21.14 2.43 -9.37
CA THR A 407 -21.39 3.82 -9.00
C THR A 407 -20.15 4.47 -8.37
N THR A 408 -19.39 3.72 -7.57
CA THR A 408 -18.19 4.27 -6.91
C THR A 408 -17.06 4.51 -7.91
N TYR A 409 -16.85 3.60 -8.87
CA TYR A 409 -15.90 3.81 -9.97
C TYR A 409 -16.36 4.95 -10.88
N ALA A 410 -17.64 5.04 -11.21
CA ALA A 410 -18.15 6.14 -12.01
C ALA A 410 -17.91 7.49 -11.30
N TYR A 411 -18.11 7.55 -9.99
CA TYR A 411 -17.80 8.72 -9.17
C TYR A 411 -16.30 9.05 -9.19
N TRP A 412 -15.44 8.06 -8.95
CA TRP A 412 -13.98 8.20 -8.98
C TRP A 412 -13.51 8.84 -10.28
N PHE A 413 -13.88 8.25 -11.41
CA PHE A 413 -13.48 8.73 -12.73
C PHE A 413 -14.03 10.10 -13.08
N LYS A 414 -15.23 10.44 -12.58
CA LYS A 414 -15.90 11.68 -12.93
C LYS A 414 -15.45 12.86 -12.08
N TYR A 415 -15.38 12.69 -10.77
CA TYR A 415 -15.23 13.80 -9.81
C TYR A 415 -13.91 13.77 -9.05
N MET A 416 -13.29 12.61 -8.85
CA MET A 416 -11.99 12.53 -8.18
C MET A 416 -10.84 12.88 -9.12
N VAL A 417 -10.97 12.62 -10.43
CA VAL A 417 -9.97 13.01 -11.44
C VAL A 417 -9.97 14.53 -11.66
N ASP A 418 -8.78 15.13 -11.60
CA ASP A 418 -8.52 16.45 -12.17
C ASP A 418 -8.40 16.33 -13.69
N HIS A 419 -9.46 16.70 -14.40
CA HIS A 419 -9.45 16.59 -15.86
C HIS A 419 -8.55 17.62 -16.56
N GLU A 420 -8.14 18.69 -15.86
CA GLU A 420 -7.27 19.75 -16.38
C GLU A 420 -5.79 19.40 -16.21
N HIS A 421 -5.34 19.17 -14.98
CA HIS A 421 -3.92 18.91 -14.68
C HIS A 421 -3.61 17.45 -14.35
N LYS A 422 -4.59 16.56 -14.52
CA LYS A 422 -4.47 15.11 -14.30
C LYS A 422 -4.17 14.77 -12.85
N GLU A 423 -4.04 13.50 -12.53
CA GLU A 423 -4.07 12.97 -11.16
C GLU A 423 -5.44 13.13 -10.48
N ILE A 424 -5.54 12.60 -9.27
CA ILE A 424 -6.69 12.60 -8.39
C ILE A 424 -6.61 13.78 -7.40
N TRP A 425 -7.73 14.44 -7.17
CA TRP A 425 -7.89 15.39 -6.07
C TRP A 425 -7.74 14.70 -4.73
N HIS A 426 -7.05 15.33 -3.79
CA HIS A 426 -6.98 14.80 -2.42
C HIS A 426 -8.37 14.76 -1.77
N TRP A 427 -9.15 15.82 -1.94
CA TRP A 427 -10.43 16.02 -1.29
C TRP A 427 -11.49 16.51 -2.28
N VAL A 428 -12.71 15.98 -2.19
CA VAL A 428 -13.88 16.47 -2.92
C VAL A 428 -15.06 16.62 -1.95
N ASN A 429 -15.66 17.81 -1.94
CA ASN A 429 -16.80 18.11 -1.06
C ASN A 429 -18.07 17.45 -1.57
N ALA A 430 -18.77 16.71 -0.72
CA ALA A 430 -19.99 16.00 -1.11
C ALA A 430 -21.15 16.94 -1.45
N ALA A 431 -21.15 18.14 -0.88
CA ALA A 431 -22.23 19.12 -1.09
C ALA A 431 -22.36 19.59 -2.55
N ASP A 432 -21.25 19.65 -3.29
CA ASP A 432 -21.24 20.17 -4.66
C ASP A 432 -20.30 19.44 -5.63
N ASN A 433 -19.67 18.35 -5.20
CA ASN A 433 -18.68 17.57 -5.94
C ASN A 433 -17.50 18.40 -6.47
N LYS A 434 -17.15 19.49 -5.79
CA LYS A 434 -15.97 20.29 -6.13
C LYS A 434 -14.77 19.92 -5.27
N PRO A 435 -13.56 19.89 -5.86
CA PRO A 435 -12.36 19.65 -5.09
C PRO A 435 -12.07 20.80 -4.12
N ASP A 436 -11.57 20.46 -2.92
CA ASP A 436 -10.96 21.47 -2.05
C ASP A 436 -9.51 21.68 -2.47
N ILE A 437 -9.27 22.80 -3.13
CA ILE A 437 -7.95 23.16 -3.65
C ILE A 437 -6.92 23.46 -2.56
N GLN A 438 -7.31 23.58 -1.27
CA GLN A 438 -6.34 23.74 -0.18
C GLN A 438 -5.52 22.47 0.08
N PHE A 439 -5.99 21.32 -0.40
CA PHE A 439 -5.23 20.08 -0.34
C PHE A 439 -4.38 19.89 -1.61
N PRO A 440 -3.05 19.80 -1.48
CA PRO A 440 -2.18 19.51 -2.62
C PRO A 440 -2.42 18.10 -3.18
N LYS A 441 -2.30 17.93 -4.50
CA LYS A 441 -2.29 16.61 -5.13
C LYS A 441 -1.02 15.82 -4.82
N GLN A 442 0.04 16.48 -4.36
CA GLN A 442 1.27 15.83 -3.90
C GLN A 442 1.85 16.55 -2.68
N HIS A 443 1.97 15.81 -1.57
CA HIS A 443 2.53 16.31 -0.32
C HIS A 443 3.19 15.18 0.49
N SER A 444 3.47 15.42 1.77
CA SER A 444 4.20 14.46 2.60
C SER A 444 3.47 13.12 2.79
N TRP A 445 2.14 13.07 2.61
CA TRP A 445 1.35 11.84 2.76
C TRP A 445 0.59 11.43 1.49
N LYS A 446 0.40 12.34 0.52
CA LYS A 446 -0.16 11.99 -0.80
C LYS A 446 0.93 11.97 -1.86
N ASN A 447 1.06 10.81 -2.49
CA ASN A 447 1.85 10.56 -3.69
C ASN A 447 1.07 9.55 -4.56
N ALA A 448 1.64 9.09 -5.66
CA ALA A 448 1.02 8.19 -6.63
C ALA A 448 0.60 6.79 -6.10
N PHE A 449 1.00 6.41 -4.88
CA PHE A 449 0.87 5.06 -4.34
C PHE A 449 -0.56 4.49 -4.43
N HIS A 450 -1.53 5.01 -3.65
CA HIS A 450 -2.88 4.43 -3.64
C HIS A 450 -3.61 4.58 -4.98
N THR A 451 -3.35 5.66 -5.74
CA THR A 451 -3.98 5.85 -7.06
C THR A 451 -3.50 4.83 -8.09
N PHE A 452 -2.21 4.46 -8.05
CA PHE A 452 -1.66 3.46 -8.96
C PHE A 452 -1.99 2.04 -8.49
N GLU A 453 -2.03 1.81 -7.18
CA GLU A 453 -2.53 0.55 -6.62
C GLU A 453 -3.99 0.31 -7.03
N HIS A 454 -4.84 1.32 -6.89
CA HIS A 454 -6.23 1.27 -7.32
C HIS A 454 -6.34 0.92 -8.81
N ALA A 455 -5.47 1.49 -9.66
CA ALA A 455 -5.45 1.18 -11.09
C ALA A 455 -5.05 -0.28 -11.40
N ILE A 456 -4.05 -0.85 -10.72
CA ILE A 456 -3.67 -2.26 -10.93
C ILE A 456 -4.72 -3.21 -10.35
N VAL A 457 -5.29 -2.93 -9.18
CA VAL A 457 -6.36 -3.74 -8.60
C VAL A 457 -7.59 -3.71 -9.49
N GLY A 458 -8.06 -2.52 -9.89
CA GLY A 458 -9.20 -2.38 -10.78
C GLY A 458 -8.98 -3.02 -12.16
N TYR A 459 -7.75 -2.98 -12.70
CA TYR A 459 -7.39 -3.71 -13.91
C TYR A 459 -7.55 -5.22 -13.72
N LEU A 460 -6.94 -5.78 -12.68
CA LEU A 460 -6.91 -7.23 -12.45
C LEU A 460 -8.30 -7.78 -12.14
N THR A 461 -9.06 -7.12 -11.27
CA THR A 461 -10.41 -7.53 -10.90
C THR A 461 -11.38 -7.33 -12.05
N GLY A 462 -11.28 -6.22 -12.78
CA GLY A 462 -12.07 -5.95 -13.98
C GLY A 462 -11.83 -6.98 -15.08
N GLN A 463 -10.59 -7.45 -15.27
CA GLN A 463 -10.34 -8.54 -16.21
C GLN A 463 -10.97 -9.86 -15.73
N GLU A 464 -10.76 -10.26 -14.48
CA GLU A 464 -11.26 -11.53 -13.95
C GLU A 464 -12.81 -11.59 -13.91
N ILE A 465 -13.47 -10.51 -13.50
CA ILE A 465 -14.93 -10.41 -13.46
C ILE A 465 -15.55 -10.62 -14.86
N HIS A 466 -14.84 -10.15 -15.90
CA HIS A 466 -15.26 -10.27 -17.30
C HIS A 466 -14.70 -11.52 -18.01
N ASP A 467 -14.12 -12.46 -17.26
CA ASP A 467 -13.50 -13.69 -17.78
C ASP A 467 -12.38 -13.45 -18.82
N GLU A 468 -11.69 -12.31 -18.72
CA GLU A 468 -10.58 -11.92 -19.59
C GLU A 468 -9.21 -12.17 -18.93
N PRO A 469 -8.19 -12.62 -19.67
CA PRO A 469 -6.86 -12.77 -19.10
C PRO A 469 -6.22 -11.41 -18.79
N SER A 470 -5.54 -11.33 -17.65
CA SER A 470 -4.72 -10.17 -17.27
C SER A 470 -3.31 -10.31 -17.83
N LYS A 471 -2.84 -9.28 -18.55
CA LYS A 471 -1.48 -9.21 -19.11
C LYS A 471 -0.62 -8.29 -18.27
N LEU A 472 0.46 -8.81 -17.71
CA LEU A 472 1.45 -8.02 -16.97
C LEU A 472 2.87 -8.24 -17.50
N TYR A 473 3.76 -7.32 -17.14
CA TYR A 473 5.16 -7.32 -17.56
C TYR A 473 6.09 -7.34 -16.35
N PHE A 474 7.09 -8.22 -16.40
CA PHE A 474 8.15 -8.38 -15.40
C PHE A 474 9.50 -8.10 -16.04
N ALA A 475 10.51 -7.78 -15.21
CA ALA A 475 11.85 -7.41 -15.66
C ALA A 475 12.91 -8.21 -14.88
N PHE A 476 12.95 -9.53 -15.06
CA PHE A 476 13.81 -10.39 -14.26
C PHE A 476 15.30 -10.05 -14.45
N LYS A 477 16.03 -10.06 -13.33
CA LYS A 477 17.46 -9.77 -13.28
C LYS A 477 18.25 -10.80 -14.09
N GLU A 478 19.12 -10.33 -14.98
CA GLU A 478 20.01 -11.18 -15.75
C GLU A 478 21.03 -11.88 -14.83
N GLY A 479 21.34 -13.15 -15.12
CA GLY A 479 22.23 -13.98 -14.30
C GLY A 479 21.58 -14.59 -13.06
N ILE A 480 20.32 -14.25 -12.77
CA ILE A 480 19.51 -14.89 -11.71
C ILE A 480 18.60 -15.93 -12.37
N PRO A 481 18.48 -17.16 -11.81
CA PRO A 481 17.53 -18.14 -12.31
C PRO A 481 16.11 -17.59 -12.36
N LEU A 482 15.37 -17.90 -13.42
CA LEU A 482 13.97 -17.51 -13.54
C LEU A 482 13.17 -18.09 -12.36
N PRO A 483 12.25 -17.32 -11.77
CA PRO A 483 11.38 -17.83 -10.74
C PRO A 483 10.51 -18.96 -11.30
N GLU A 484 10.20 -19.93 -10.44
CA GLU A 484 9.16 -20.91 -10.73
C GLU A 484 7.86 -20.20 -11.09
N ILE A 485 7.10 -20.79 -12.02
CA ILE A 485 5.87 -20.19 -12.54
C ILE A 485 4.84 -19.91 -11.42
N THR A 486 4.84 -20.73 -10.36
CA THR A 486 4.00 -20.57 -9.16
C THR A 486 4.40 -19.36 -8.30
N LYS A 487 5.61 -18.84 -8.48
CA LYS A 487 6.15 -17.63 -7.80
C LYS A 487 6.09 -16.38 -8.69
N ILE A 488 5.42 -16.47 -9.84
CA ILE A 488 5.05 -15.33 -10.68
C ILE A 488 3.55 -15.09 -10.45
N ARG A 489 3.19 -13.92 -9.93
CA ARG A 489 1.85 -13.62 -9.43
C ARG A 489 1.39 -12.25 -9.90
N PRO A 490 0.09 -12.01 -10.14
CA PRO A 490 -0.42 -10.69 -10.44
C PRO A 490 -0.65 -9.91 -9.15
N TYR A 491 0.26 -8.98 -8.86
CA TYR A 491 0.28 -8.21 -7.61
C TYR A 491 0.26 -9.16 -6.39
N ILE A 492 -0.67 -8.99 -5.46
CA ILE A 492 -0.80 -9.84 -4.26
C ILE A 492 -1.61 -11.13 -4.51
N TYR A 493 -2.32 -11.24 -5.64
CA TYR A 493 -3.30 -12.31 -5.87
C TYR A 493 -2.65 -13.65 -6.20
N ALA A 494 -3.38 -14.74 -5.98
CA ALA A 494 -3.06 -16.03 -6.60
C ALA A 494 -3.68 -16.08 -7.99
N ALA A 495 -3.02 -16.73 -8.95
CA ALA A 495 -3.59 -16.92 -10.28
C ALA A 495 -2.96 -18.11 -11.00
N LYS A 496 -3.63 -18.60 -12.04
CA LYS A 496 -3.03 -19.49 -13.03
C LYS A 496 -2.27 -18.67 -14.06
N VAL A 497 -1.00 -19.00 -14.25
CA VAL A 497 -0.23 -18.47 -15.37
C VAL A 497 -0.60 -19.23 -16.64
N VAL A 498 -1.10 -18.52 -17.64
CA VAL A 498 -1.38 -19.09 -18.96
C VAL A 498 -0.04 -19.54 -19.56
N PRO A 499 0.10 -20.79 -20.04
CA PRO A 499 1.38 -21.35 -20.46
C PRO A 499 2.15 -20.43 -21.40
N ILE A 500 3.23 -19.85 -20.88
CA ILE A 500 4.22 -19.11 -21.65
C ILE A 500 5.23 -20.13 -22.15
N ASN A 501 5.86 -19.89 -23.31
CA ASN A 501 7.10 -20.57 -23.64
C ASN A 501 8.14 -20.24 -22.54
N PRO A 502 8.50 -21.18 -21.64
CA PRO A 502 9.09 -20.85 -20.34
C PRO A 502 10.56 -20.43 -20.44
N THR A 503 11.20 -20.64 -21.59
CA THR A 503 12.65 -20.55 -21.79
C THR A 503 13.15 -19.24 -22.39
N ILE A 504 12.28 -18.32 -22.80
CA ILE A 504 12.71 -17.09 -23.50
C ILE A 504 12.33 -15.88 -22.66
N LEU A 505 13.35 -15.23 -22.07
CA LEU A 505 13.31 -13.81 -21.75
C LEU A 505 13.27 -13.06 -23.09
N GLU A 506 12.46 -12.00 -23.17
CA GLU A 506 12.31 -11.21 -24.39
C GLU A 506 13.55 -10.31 -24.58
N GLU A 507 13.34 -9.02 -24.76
CA GLU A 507 14.39 -8.02 -24.89
C GLU A 507 14.94 -7.57 -23.52
N GLU A 508 16.17 -7.07 -23.54
CA GLU A 508 16.69 -6.27 -22.43
C GLU A 508 15.92 -4.95 -22.38
N VAL A 509 15.34 -4.64 -21.22
CA VAL A 509 14.50 -3.44 -21.01
C VAL A 509 15.36 -2.27 -20.59
N ILE A 510 16.24 -2.53 -19.63
CA ILE A 510 17.28 -1.66 -19.11
C ILE A 510 18.50 -2.53 -18.76
N PRO A 511 19.72 -1.98 -18.64
CA PRO A 511 20.93 -2.77 -18.43
C PRO A 511 20.82 -3.79 -17.29
N GLY A 512 20.95 -5.07 -17.63
CA GLY A 512 20.91 -6.20 -16.70
C GLY A 512 19.52 -6.65 -16.24
N TYR A 513 18.43 -6.16 -16.86
CA TYR A 513 17.06 -6.61 -16.58
C TYR A 513 16.31 -6.91 -17.88
N ARG A 514 15.73 -8.11 -17.99
CA ARG A 514 15.09 -8.57 -19.22
C ARG A 514 13.59 -8.77 -19.04
N LYS A 515 12.84 -8.39 -20.08
CA LYS A 515 11.38 -8.42 -20.07
C LYS A 515 10.85 -9.84 -20.06
N LYS A 516 9.75 -10.03 -19.35
CA LYS A 516 8.87 -11.19 -19.45
C LYS A 516 7.42 -10.73 -19.43
N THR A 517 6.70 -10.96 -20.52
CA THR A 517 5.25 -10.83 -20.56
C THR A 517 4.61 -12.08 -19.98
N VAL A 518 3.64 -11.90 -19.08
CA VAL A 518 2.92 -12.98 -18.40
C VAL A 518 1.43 -12.72 -18.49
N PHE A 519 0.67 -13.77 -18.77
CA PHE A 519 -0.79 -13.74 -18.78
C PHE A 519 -1.33 -14.54 -17.61
N PHE A 520 -2.31 -13.99 -16.92
CA PHE A 520 -2.95 -14.58 -15.74
C PHE A 520 -4.43 -14.77 -16.00
N THR A 521 -4.96 -15.86 -15.43
CA THR A 521 -6.38 -16.22 -15.39
C THR A 521 -6.69 -16.80 -14.01
N ASP A 522 -7.96 -16.86 -13.61
CA ASP A 522 -8.37 -17.45 -12.32
C ASP A 522 -7.70 -16.72 -11.15
N ILE A 523 -7.83 -15.38 -11.14
CA ILE A 523 -7.29 -14.48 -10.11
C ILE A 523 -8.13 -14.63 -8.83
N ARG A 524 -7.48 -14.86 -7.68
CA ARG A 524 -8.10 -15.21 -6.39
C ARG A 524 -7.42 -14.61 -5.17
#